data_AF-A0A359B166-F1
#
_entry.id   AF-A0A359B166-F1
#
_cell.length_a   1.000
_cell.length_b   1.000
_cell.length_c   1.000
_cell.angle_alpha   90.00
_cell.angle_beta   90.00
_cell.angle_gamma   90.00
#
_symmetry.space_group_name_H-M   'P 1'
#
loop_
_entity.id
_entity.type
_entity.pdbx_description
1 polymer ?
#
loop_
_entity_poly.entity_id
_entity_poly.type
_entity_poly.pdbx_seq_one_letter_code
_entity_poly.pdbx_strand_id
1 'polypeptide(L)' 'GMDFIMDYRLVYCLRNGLPLDMDVYDLAEWCCLADLGHISIENNSAPVAVPDFTRGNWNKIQGYRHAFAD' A
#
# COMPACT_ATOMS: atom_id res chain seq x y z
N GLY A 1 -10.43 10.28 -15.73
CA GLY A 1 -8.99 9.98 -15.61
C GLY A 1 -8.77 8.97 -14.51
N MET A 2 -7.52 8.59 -14.24
CA MET A 2 -7.17 7.67 -13.13
C MET A 2 -7.63 8.22 -11.77
N ASP A 3 -7.39 9.50 -11.52
CA ASP A 3 -7.77 10.17 -10.26
C ASP A 3 -9.26 10.03 -9.94
N PHE A 4 -10.11 10.26 -10.96
CA PHE A 4 -11.55 10.09 -10.82
C PHE A 4 -11.94 8.66 -10.40
N ILE A 5 -11.28 7.64 -10.95
CA ILE A 5 -11.56 6.25 -10.62
C ILE A 5 -11.11 5.95 -9.19
N MET A 6 -9.93 6.42 -8.77
CA MET A 6 -9.42 6.21 -7.41
C MET A 6 -10.30 6.89 -6.37
N ASP A 7 -10.65 8.16 -6.58
CA ASP A 7 -11.51 8.91 -5.66
C ASP A 7 -12.91 8.30 -5.58
N TYR A 8 -13.47 7.90 -6.73
CA TYR A 8 -14.76 7.20 -6.78
C TYR A 8 -14.72 5.89 -5.98
N ARG A 9 -13.65 5.11 -6.14
CA ARG A 9 -13.46 3.83 -5.44
C ARG A 9 -13.34 4.02 -3.94
N LEU A 10 -12.53 4.98 -3.51
CA LEU A 10 -12.40 5.38 -2.10
C LEU A 10 -13.77 5.71 -1.50
N VAL A 11 -14.52 6.63 -2.13
CA VAL A 11 -15.83 7.05 -1.63
C VAL A 11 -16.82 5.90 -1.63
N TYR A 12 -16.82 5.03 -2.65
CA TYR A 12 -17.69 3.86 -2.69
C TYR A 12 -17.39 2.88 -1.55
N CYS A 13 -16.12 2.55 -1.29
CA CYS A 13 -15.78 1.61 -0.23
C CYS A 13 -16.17 2.18 1.15
N LEU A 14 -15.94 3.47 1.37
CA LEU A 14 -16.37 4.16 2.60
C LEU A 14 -17.89 4.15 2.79
N ARG A 15 -18.66 4.40 1.73
CA ARG A 15 -20.14 4.40 1.79
C ARG A 15 -20.74 3.01 2.06
N ASN A 16 -20.08 1.96 1.60
CA ASN A 16 -20.57 0.59 1.68
C ASN A 16 -19.89 -0.24 2.78
N GLY A 17 -18.99 0.35 3.59
CA GLY A 17 -18.26 -0.37 4.64
C GLY A 17 -17.33 -1.47 4.10
N LEU A 18 -16.81 -1.30 2.89
CA LEU A 18 -15.93 -2.27 2.23
C LEU A 18 -14.46 -1.97 2.55
N PRO A 19 -13.57 -2.97 2.50
CA PRO A 19 -12.14 -2.73 2.56
C PRO A 19 -11.72 -1.78 1.43
N LEU A 20 -10.73 -0.93 1.72
CA LEU A 20 -10.16 -0.05 0.71
C LEU A 20 -9.32 -0.87 -0.28
N ASP A 21 -9.26 -0.40 -1.52
CA ASP A 21 -8.43 -1.00 -2.56
C ASP A 21 -6.92 -0.89 -2.27
N MET A 22 -6.53 0.13 -1.48
CA MET A 22 -5.18 0.34 -0.95
C MET A 22 -5.31 0.67 0.55
N ASP A 23 -4.62 -0.08 1.40
CA ASP A 23 -4.70 0.07 2.85
C ASP A 23 -3.52 0.84 3.46
N VAL A 24 -3.50 0.92 4.79
CA VAL A 24 -2.47 1.67 5.53
C VAL A 24 -1.07 1.05 5.41
N TYR A 25 -0.98 -0.27 5.22
CA TYR A 25 0.29 -0.98 5.11
C TYR A 25 0.90 -0.79 3.71
N ASP A 26 0.06 -0.76 2.67
CA ASP A 26 0.49 -0.39 1.31
C ASP A 26 1.11 1.02 1.32
N LEU A 27 0.43 1.99 1.95
CA LEU A 27 0.93 3.35 2.05
C LEU A 27 2.22 3.44 2.89
N ALA A 28 2.31 2.70 4.00
CA ALA A 28 3.51 2.66 4.83
C ALA A 28 4.72 2.13 4.05
N GLU A 29 4.52 1.10 3.23
CA GLU A 29 5.56 0.56 2.35
C GLU A 29 6.04 1.61 1.33
N TRP A 30 5.12 2.34 0.70
CA TRP A 30 5.51 3.38 -0.27
C TRP A 30 6.19 4.58 0.39
N CYS A 31 5.69 5.03 1.53
CA CYS A 31 6.23 6.20 2.25
C CYS A 31 7.64 5.94 2.79
N CYS A 32 7.97 4.70 3.17
CA CYS A 32 9.30 4.40 3.72
C CYS A 32 10.42 4.47 2.66
N LEU A 33 10.09 4.42 1.36
CA LEU A 33 11.08 4.43 0.28
C LEU A 33 11.95 5.69 0.26
N ALA A 34 11.41 6.84 0.67
CA ALA A 34 12.17 8.09 0.72
C ALA A 34 13.33 7.99 1.73
N ASP A 35 13.04 7.57 2.96
CA ASP A 35 14.03 7.44 4.02
C ASP A 35 15.01 6.29 3.75
N LEU A 36 14.51 5.14 3.30
CA LEU A 36 15.37 4.00 2.95
C LEU A 36 16.28 4.32 1.76
N GLY A 37 15.78 5.09 0.79
CA GLY A 37 16.56 5.57 -0.35
C GLY A 37 17.69 6.50 0.09
N HIS A 38 17.43 7.39 1.05
CA HIS A 38 18.46 8.24 1.64
C HIS A 38 19.55 7.41 2.32
N ILE A 39 19.18 6.44 3.17
CA ILE A 39 20.12 5.51 3.82
C ILE A 39 20.94 4.75 2.77
N SER A 40 20.30 4.27 1.70
CA SER A 40 20.99 3.55 0.62
C SER A 40 22.07 4.42 -0.03
N ILE A 41 21.73 5.65 -0.41
CA ILE A 41 22.64 6.60 -1.06
C ILE A 41 23.85 6.91 -0.16
N GLU A 42 23.63 7.14 1.14
CA GLU A 42 24.71 7.37 2.11
C GLU A 42 25.65 6.17 2.27
N ASN A 43 25.17 4.96 1.98
CA ASN A 43 25.92 3.72 2.05
C ASN A 43 26.40 3.24 0.67
N ASN A 44 26.78 4.15 -0.24
CA ASN A 44 27.23 3.84 -1.60
C ASN A 44 26.22 3.03 -2.42
N SER A 45 24.94 3.39 -2.28
CA SER A 45 23.81 2.69 -2.93
C SER A 45 23.70 1.21 -2.53
N ALA A 46 24.14 0.86 -1.31
CA ALA A 46 23.98 -0.48 -0.78
C ALA A 46 22.48 -0.83 -0.63
N PRO A 47 22.10 -2.11 -0.83
CA PRO A 47 20.73 -2.55 -0.57
C PRO A 47 20.32 -2.34 0.89
N VAL A 48 19.12 -1.78 1.10
CA VAL A 48 18.52 -1.59 2.42
C VAL A 48 17.25 -2.42 2.49
N ALA A 49 17.05 -3.15 3.59
CA ALA A 49 15.87 -3.99 3.77
C ALA A 49 14.61 -3.14 4.01
N VAL A 50 13.54 -3.44 3.28
CA VAL A 50 12.22 -2.84 3.50
C VAL A 50 11.55 -3.50 4.71
N PRO A 51 11.03 -2.73 5.69
CA PRO A 51 10.33 -3.29 6.84
C PRO A 51 9.04 -4.02 6.45
N ASP A 52 8.79 -5.16 7.08
CA ASP A 52 7.49 -5.82 6.98
C ASP A 52 6.49 -5.16 7.94
N PHE A 53 5.77 -4.14 7.44
CA PHE A 53 4.74 -3.43 8.20
C PHE A 53 3.53 -4.30 8.57
N THR A 54 3.33 -5.43 7.88
CA THR A 54 2.21 -6.35 8.11
C THR A 54 2.52 -7.43 9.14
N ARG A 55 3.80 -7.60 9.54
CA ARG A 55 4.29 -8.65 10.45
C ARG A 55 3.95 -10.06 9.98
N GLY A 56 4.24 -10.35 8.72
CA GLY A 56 4.02 -11.64 8.05
C GLY A 56 2.59 -11.84 7.54
N ASN A 57 1.68 -10.88 7.77
CA ASN A 57 0.29 -11.00 7.36
C ASN A 57 0.08 -10.81 5.85
N TRP A 58 1.03 -10.19 5.13
CA TRP A 58 0.99 -10.03 3.67
C TRP A 58 0.78 -11.37 2.93
N ASN A 59 1.30 -12.48 3.47
CA ASN A 59 1.20 -13.81 2.86
C ASN A 59 -0.16 -14.51 3.11
N LYS A 60 -1.09 -13.88 3.83
CA LYS A 60 -2.41 -14.46 4.10
C LYS A 60 -3.36 -14.36 2.90
N ILE A 61 -3.17 -13.35 2.05
CA ILE A 61 -4.05 -13.07 0.91
C ILE A 61 -3.30 -13.44 -0.37
N GLN A 62 -3.91 -14.30 -1.19
CA GLN A 62 -3.35 -14.75 -2.46
C GLN A 62 -4.05 -14.03 -3.60
N GLY A 63 -3.50 -12.89 -4.00
CA GLY A 63 -4.00 -12.06 -5.11
C GLY A 63 -4.96 -10.95 -4.68
N TYR A 64 -5.02 -9.92 -5.52
CA TYR A 64 -5.85 -8.73 -5.32
C TYR A 64 -7.20 -8.85 -6.01
N ARG A 65 -8.26 -8.33 -5.39
CA ARG A 65 -9.59 -8.16 -5.99
C ARG A 65 -10.30 -6.95 -5.39
N HIS A 66 -10.98 -6.18 -6.24
CA HIS A 66 -11.86 -5.11 -5.77
C HIS A 66 -13.05 -5.68 -4.99
N ALA A 67 -13.38 -5.05 -3.87
CA ALA A 67 -14.61 -5.33 -3.13
C ALA A 67 -15.79 -4.56 -3.75
N PHE A 68 -16.92 -5.25 -3.91
CA PHE A 68 -18.18 -4.68 -4.40
C PHE A 68 -19.29 -5.01 -3.40
N ALA A 69 -20.26 -4.12 -3.27
CA ALA A 69 -21.50 -4.40 -2.56
C ALA A 69 -22.39 -5.29 -3.45
N ASP A 70 -23.15 -6.19 -2.81
CA ASP A 70 -24.15 -7.04 -3.46
C ASP A 70 -25.35 -6.25 -3.99
#